data_AF-A0A353RHE2-F1
#
_entry.id   AF-A0A353RHE2-F1
#
_cell.length_a   1.000
_cell.length_b   1.000
_cell.length_c   1.000
_cell.angle_alpha   90.00
_cell.angle_beta   90.00
_cell.angle_gamma   90.00
#
_symmetry.space_group_name_H-M   'P 1'
#
loop_
_entity.id
_entity.type
_entity.pdbx_description
1 polymer ?
#
loop_
_entity_poly.entity_id
_entity_poly.type
_entity_poly.pdbx_seq_one_letter_code
_entity_poly.pdbx_strand_id
1 'polypeptide(L)'
;LEKLNSLPPGTLPDGVQPSLGPDATALGQIFWYTLEGRNPETGEPTGGWDPDELRTVQDFYAKYTLSSAEGVAEVASIGGFVKEYQVEVNP
;
A
#
# COMPACT_ATOMS: atom_id res chain seq x y z
N LEU A 1 -8.03 12.36 -17.98
CA LEU A 1 -6.73 12.47 -18.69
C LEU A 1 -6.49 13.89 -19.20
N GLU A 2 -7.38 14.47 -20.01
CA GLU A 2 -7.17 15.81 -20.58
C GLU A 2 -6.98 16.94 -19.54
N LYS A 3 -7.77 16.97 -18.47
CA LYS A 3 -7.75 18.08 -17.50
C LYS A 3 -6.53 18.09 -16.57
N LEU A 4 -5.93 16.92 -16.34
CA LEU A 4 -4.76 16.75 -15.48
C LEU A 4 -3.48 17.06 -16.26
N ASN A 5 -3.42 16.66 -17.54
CA ASN A 5 -2.35 17.03 -18.48
C ASN A 5 -2.43 18.49 -18.96
N SER A 6 -3.59 19.15 -18.85
CA SER A 6 -3.77 20.55 -19.29
C SER A 6 -3.38 21.59 -18.23
N LEU A 7 -2.84 21.18 -17.08
CA LEU A 7 -2.43 22.12 -16.03
C LEU A 7 -1.22 22.94 -16.50
N PRO A 8 -1.28 24.28 -16.47
CA PRO A 8 -0.14 25.11 -16.80
C PRO A 8 1.07 24.82 -15.90
N PRO A 9 2.31 24.79 -16.44
CA PRO A 9 3.53 24.74 -15.64
C PRO A 9 3.52 25.82 -14.57
N GLY A 10 3.82 25.47 -13.31
CA GLY A 10 3.83 26.40 -12.17
C GLY A 10 2.52 26.52 -11.39
N THR A 11 1.49 25.73 -11.73
CA THR A 11 0.25 25.65 -10.93
C THR A 11 0.45 24.82 -9.64
N LEU A 12 1.45 23.93 -9.63
CA LEU A 12 1.79 23.09 -8.49
C LEU A 12 3.17 23.47 -7.95
N PRO A 13 3.40 23.37 -6.63
CA PRO A 13 4.72 23.54 -6.04
C PRO A 13 5.74 22.55 -6.62
N ASP A 14 7.01 22.92 -6.57
CA ASP A 14 8.10 22.06 -7.01
C ASP A 14 8.05 20.69 -6.32
N GLY A 15 8.16 19.62 -7.11
CA GLY A 15 8.15 18.24 -6.63
C GLY A 15 6.77 17.61 -6.44
N VAL A 16 5.66 18.35 -6.62
CA VAL A 16 4.30 17.78 -6.53
C VAL A 16 3.86 17.21 -7.87
N GLN A 17 3.54 15.91 -7.89
CA GLN A 17 2.99 15.23 -9.06
C GLN A 17 1.53 14.83 -8.79
N PRO A 18 0.57 15.32 -9.57
CA PRO A 18 -0.83 14.97 -9.39
C PRO A 18 -1.08 13.57 -9.96
N SER A 19 -1.77 12.72 -9.20
CA SER A 19 -2.13 11.35 -9.61
C SER A 19 -3.64 11.19 -9.78
N LEU A 20 -4.06 10.23 -10.60
CA LEU A 20 -5.45 9.82 -10.68
C LEU A 20 -5.81 8.93 -9.50
N GLY A 21 -7.01 9.12 -8.97
CA GLY A 21 -7.59 8.22 -8.00
C GLY A 21 -7.97 6.87 -8.62
N PRO A 22 -8.23 5.86 -7.78
CA PRO A 22 -8.71 4.54 -8.20
C PRO A 22 -10.07 4.65 -8.92
N ASP A 23 -10.36 3.71 -9.82
CA ASP A 23 -11.68 3.57 -10.47
C ASP A 23 -12.69 2.87 -9.54
N ALA A 24 -12.80 3.37 -8.31
CA ALA A 24 -13.64 2.84 -7.25
C ALA A 24 -14.32 3.96 -6.46
N THR A 25 -15.51 3.68 -5.91
CA THR A 25 -16.21 4.58 -4.98
C THR A 25 -16.06 4.10 -3.54
N ALA A 26 -16.51 4.89 -2.57
CA ALA A 26 -16.50 4.52 -1.15
C ALA A 26 -17.27 3.22 -0.83
N LEU A 27 -18.20 2.80 -1.70
CA LEU A 27 -18.94 1.55 -1.57
C LEU A 27 -18.18 0.32 -2.09
N GLY A 28 -17.00 0.51 -2.70
CA GLY A 28 -16.17 -0.56 -3.27
C GLY A 28 -15.40 -1.38 -2.24
N GLN A 29 -15.58 -1.12 -0.93
CA GLN A 29 -14.93 -1.87 0.15
C GLN A 29 -15.64 -3.22 0.35
N ILE A 30 -15.22 -4.25 -0.38
CA ILE A 30 -15.91 -5.54 -0.43
C ILE A 30 -15.29 -6.60 0.50
N PHE A 31 -14.02 -6.48 0.88
CA PHE A 31 -13.33 -7.49 1.67
C PHE A 31 -12.22 -6.88 2.54
N TRP A 32 -12.11 -7.38 3.77
CA TRP A 32 -11.12 -6.96 4.76
C TRP A 32 -10.38 -8.19 5.28
N TYR A 33 -9.06 -8.06 5.45
CA TYR A 33 -8.23 -9.09 6.03
C TYR A 33 -7.11 -8.50 6.88
N THR A 34 -6.51 -9.35 7.71
CA THR A 34 -5.29 -9.06 8.46
C THR A 34 -4.17 -9.97 7.97
N LEU A 35 -2.94 -9.49 8.10
CA LEU A 35 -1.74 -10.33 7.93
C LEU A 35 -1.17 -10.65 9.31
N GLU A 36 -0.90 -11.93 9.53
CA GLU A 36 -0.38 -12.45 10.78
C GLU A 36 0.71 -13.47 10.47
N GLY A 37 1.79 -13.44 11.25
CA GLY A 37 2.77 -14.52 11.24
C GLY A 37 2.09 -15.84 11.63
N ARG A 38 2.41 -16.95 10.96
CA ARG A 38 1.87 -18.27 11.28
C ARG A 38 2.97 -19.27 11.57
N ASN A 39 2.74 -20.14 12.55
CA ASN A 39 3.62 -21.27 12.82
C ASN A 39 3.48 -22.27 11.65
N PRO A 40 4.58 -22.68 11.00
CA PRO A 40 4.53 -23.58 9.85
C PRO A 40 4.08 -25.01 10.19
N GLU A 41 4.25 -25.46 11.43
CA GLU A 41 3.85 -26.79 11.89
C GLU A 41 2.38 -26.84 12.31
N THR A 42 1.90 -25.82 13.03
CA THR A 42 0.53 -25.80 13.58
C THR A 42 -0.46 -24.98 12.75
N GLY A 43 0.02 -24.07 11.91
CA GLY A 43 -0.79 -23.14 11.13
C GLY A 43 -1.42 -22.01 11.93
N GLU A 44 -1.21 -21.97 13.25
CA GLU A 44 -1.79 -20.97 14.15
C GLU A 44 -1.02 -19.64 14.10
N PRO A 45 -1.69 -18.51 14.39
CA PRO A 45 -1.03 -17.22 14.53
C PRO A 45 0.11 -17.28 15.56
N THR A 46 1.27 -16.78 15.18
CA THR A 46 2.44 -16.63 16.04
C THR A 46 2.94 -15.19 16.02
N GLY A 47 3.45 -14.72 17.16
CA GLY A 47 4.15 -13.45 17.25
C GLY A 47 5.55 -13.51 16.62
N GLY A 48 6.28 -12.40 16.72
CA GLY A 48 7.67 -12.29 16.25
C GLY A 48 7.85 -11.73 14.84
N TRP A 49 6.76 -11.25 14.22
CA TRP A 49 6.82 -10.48 12.98
C TRP A 49 6.62 -9.02 13.30
N ASP A 50 7.51 -8.18 12.77
CA ASP A 50 7.41 -6.74 12.96
C ASP A 50 6.37 -6.13 11.99
N PRO A 51 5.69 -5.03 12.36
CA PRO A 51 4.65 -4.45 11.51
C PRO A 51 5.17 -3.94 10.15
N ASP A 52 6.46 -3.61 10.02
CA ASP A 52 7.08 -3.26 8.75
C ASP A 52 7.35 -4.46 7.85
N GLU A 53 7.66 -5.63 8.42
CA GLU A 53 7.79 -6.88 7.68
C GLU A 53 6.44 -7.30 7.10
N LEU A 54 5.39 -7.29 7.92
CA LEU A 54 4.03 -7.60 7.48
C LEU A 54 3.54 -6.59 6.42
N ARG A 55 3.87 -5.30 6.60
CA ARG A 55 3.55 -4.27 5.61
C ARG A 55 4.31 -4.47 4.29
N THR A 56 5.54 -4.93 4.35
CA THR A 56 6.34 -5.25 3.16
C THR A 56 5.70 -6.41 2.40
N VAL A 57 5.28 -7.48 3.08
CA VAL A 57 4.56 -8.60 2.44
C VAL A 57 3.24 -8.12 1.82
N GLN A 58 2.49 -7.27 2.53
CA GLN A 58 1.27 -6.66 2.00
C GLN A 58 1.53 -5.94 0.68
N ASP A 59 2.47 -5.00 0.68
CA ASP A 59 2.67 -4.07 -0.43
C ASP A 59 3.36 -4.73 -1.64
N PHE A 60 4.26 -5.70 -1.40
CA PHE A 60 5.07 -6.32 -2.45
C PHE A 60 4.63 -7.73 -2.86
N TYR A 61 3.67 -8.35 -2.17
CA TYR A 61 3.15 -9.66 -2.54
C TYR A 61 1.63 -9.66 -2.61
N ALA A 62 0.94 -9.52 -1.48
CA ALA A 62 -0.51 -9.67 -1.41
C ALA A 62 -1.25 -8.67 -2.31
N LYS A 63 -0.83 -7.40 -2.29
CA LYS A 63 -1.40 -6.33 -3.11
C LYS A 63 -1.30 -6.65 -4.60
N TYR A 64 -0.12 -7.02 -5.10
CA TYR A 64 0.05 -7.34 -6.53
C TYR A 64 -0.81 -8.53 -6.97
N THR A 65 -0.88 -9.59 -6.16
CA THR A 65 -1.71 -10.75 -6.47
C THR A 65 -3.19 -10.38 -6.51
N LEU A 66 -3.69 -9.68 -5.49
CA LEU A 66 -5.11 -9.33 -5.40
C LEU A 66 -5.52 -8.30 -6.47
N SER A 67 -4.66 -7.32 -6.77
CA SER A 67 -4.92 -6.35 -7.85
C SER A 67 -4.94 -6.97 -9.24
N SER A 68 -4.41 -8.18 -9.41
CA SER A 68 -4.48 -8.91 -10.69
C SER A 68 -5.79 -9.66 -10.90
N ALA A 69 -6.63 -9.79 -9.86
CA ALA A 69 -7.92 -10.46 -9.97
C ALA A 69 -8.93 -9.62 -10.76
N GLU A 70 -9.76 -10.29 -11.57
CA GLU A 70 -10.79 -9.62 -12.36
C GLU A 70 -11.80 -8.89 -11.46
N GLY A 71 -12.14 -7.65 -11.82
CA GLY A 71 -13.09 -6.82 -11.07
C GLY A 71 -12.51 -6.10 -9.85
N VAL A 72 -11.22 -6.27 -9.54
CA VAL A 72 -10.54 -5.54 -8.47
C VAL A 72 -9.98 -4.23 -9.02
N ALA A 73 -10.58 -3.11 -8.60
CA ALA A 73 -10.10 -1.77 -8.96
C ALA A 73 -8.94 -1.28 -8.09
N GLU A 74 -8.92 -1.66 -6.80
CA GLU A 74 -7.87 -1.28 -5.86
C GLU A 74 -7.73 -2.29 -4.71
N VAL A 75 -6.51 -2.41 -4.19
CA VAL A 75 -6.21 -3.07 -2.92
C VAL A 75 -5.44 -2.07 -2.04
N ALA A 76 -6.12 -1.55 -1.02
CA ALA A 76 -5.57 -0.56 -0.11
C ALA A 76 -4.92 -1.23 1.11
N SER A 77 -3.76 -0.70 1.52
CA SER A 77 -3.04 -1.16 2.72
C SER A 77 -3.39 -0.28 3.91
N ILE A 78 -3.79 -0.87 5.03
CA ILE A 78 -4.21 -0.16 6.25
C ILE A 78 -3.34 -0.64 7.42
N GLY A 79 -2.71 0.31 8.11
CA GLY A 79 -1.76 0.02 9.19
C GLY A 79 -0.39 -0.47 8.70
N GLY A 80 0.39 -1.02 9.63
CA GLY A 80 1.80 -1.40 9.40
C GLY A 80 2.71 -0.18 9.20
N PHE A 81 4.02 -0.41 9.14
CA PHE A 81 5.01 0.65 8.92
C PHE A 81 5.69 0.48 7.57
N VAL A 82 5.89 1.57 6.83
CA VAL A 82 6.75 1.52 5.63
C VAL A 82 8.19 1.54 6.12
N LYS A 83 9.00 0.57 5.68
CA LYS A 83 10.40 0.50 6.07
C LYS A 83 11.15 1.75 5.61
N GLU A 84 11.72 2.46 6.57
CA GLU A 84 12.53 3.65 6.35
C GLU A 84 13.95 3.43 6.86
N TYR A 85 14.94 3.87 6.08
CA TYR A 85 16.34 3.83 6.48
C TYR A 85 16.73 5.21 7.02
N GLN A 86 16.76 5.33 8.35
CA GLN A 86 17.19 6.55 9.02
C GLN A 86 18.70 6.53 9.24
N VAL A 87 19.40 7.47 8.60
CA VAL A 87 20.85 7.65 8.77
C VAL A 87 21.07 8.72 9.83
N GLU A 88 21.37 8.30 11.05
CA GLU A 88 21.70 9.20 12.14
C GLU A 88 23.22 9.44 12.17
N VAL A 89 23.62 10.66 11.84
CA VAL A 89 25.04 11.08 11.88
C VAL A 89 25.32 11.70 13.24
N ASN A 90 26.29 11.15 13.97
CA ASN A 90 26.81 11.77 15.19
C ASN A 90 27.97 12.71 14.80
N PRO A 91 27.82 14.05 14.99
CA PRO A 91 28.80 15.04 14.56
C PRO A 91 30.15 14.96 15.27
#